data_AF-A0A1M5X447-F1
#
_entry.id   AF-A0A1M5X447-F1
#
_cell.length_a   1.000
_cell.length_b   1.000
_cell.length_c   1.000
_cell.angle_alpha   90.00
_cell.angle_beta   90.00
_cell.angle_gamma   90.00
#
_symmetry.space_group_name_H-M   'P 1'
#
loop_
_entity.id
_entity.type
_entity.pdbx_description
1 polymer ?
#
loop_
_entity_poly.entity_id
_entity_poly.type
_entity_poly.pdbx_seq_one_letter_code
_entity_poly.pdbx_strand_id
1 'polypeptide(L)'
;MSIIAVPSVGKPVAKRHHKPRHLKKMAIGPFSQGCVELRYQADIDQFDALDDALIALQVEQGWDIFVAYFNERYHVAVTFIEGDASQQAVIDAVQGVITQVHGDVAELKVLAGDANYGDWDASYDAQ
;
A
#
# COMPACT_ATOMS: atom_id res chain seq x y z
N MET A 1 7.20 -14.64 3.03
CA MET A 1 6.22 -13.55 3.15
C MET A 1 5.58 -13.60 4.53
N SER A 2 5.55 -12.48 5.26
CA SER A 2 4.79 -12.32 6.51
C SER A 2 3.82 -11.14 6.40
N ILE A 3 2.56 -11.33 6.77
CA ILE A 3 1.55 -10.28 6.78
C ILE A 3 1.30 -9.85 8.22
N ILE A 4 1.54 -8.57 8.51
CA ILE A 4 1.32 -7.93 9.80
C ILE A 4 0.09 -7.04 9.67
N ALA A 5 -0.96 -7.39 10.41
CA ALA A 5 -2.17 -6.58 10.46
C ALA A 5 -1.89 -5.30 11.26
N VAL A 6 -2.09 -4.15 10.61
CA VAL A 6 -2.01 -2.84 11.25
C VAL A 6 -3.37 -2.53 11.90
N PRO A 7 -3.43 -2.05 13.15
CA PRO A 7 -4.68 -1.77 13.83
C PRO A 7 -5.57 -0.80 13.04
N SER A 8 -6.84 -1.17 12.83
CA SER A 8 -7.81 -0.25 12.25
C SER A 8 -8.22 0.77 13.32
N VAL A 9 -7.94 2.04 13.06
CA VAL A 9 -8.57 3.14 13.80
C VAL A 9 -10.04 3.23 13.39
N GLY A 10 -10.93 3.60 14.32
CA GLY A 10 -12.36 3.64 14.06
C GLY A 10 -12.69 4.56 12.87
N LYS A 11 -13.03 3.97 11.72
CA LYS A 11 -13.40 4.72 10.51
C LYS A 11 -14.69 5.52 10.77
N PRO A 12 -14.77 6.80 10.35
CA PRO A 12 -16.00 7.57 10.49
C PRO A 12 -17.15 6.90 9.69
N VAL A 13 -18.32 6.77 10.31
CA VAL A 13 -19.48 6.15 9.64
C VAL A 13 -20.20 7.19 8.77
N ALA A 14 -20.68 6.77 7.60
CA ALA A 14 -21.52 7.60 6.74
C ALA A 14 -22.83 7.97 7.45
N LYS A 15 -23.16 9.26 7.47
CA LYS A 15 -24.40 9.80 8.06
C LYS A 15 -25.36 10.23 6.95
N ARG A 16 -26.66 10.26 7.23
CA ARG A 16 -27.74 10.59 6.27
C ARG A 16 -27.56 11.92 5.51
N HIS A 17 -26.82 12.88 6.06
CA HIS A 17 -26.62 14.20 5.46
C HIS A 17 -25.31 14.30 4.66
N HIS A 18 -24.49 13.25 4.63
CA HIS A 18 -23.31 13.23 3.78
C HIS A 18 -23.73 13.09 2.31
N LYS A 19 -23.26 14.02 1.48
CA LYS A 19 -23.37 13.96 0.03
C LYS A 19 -22.15 13.21 -0.53
N PRO A 20 -22.18 12.71 -1.78
CA PRO A 20 -21.06 11.97 -2.37
C PRO A 20 -19.70 12.67 -2.24
N ARG A 21 -19.65 13.98 -2.45
CA ARG A 21 -18.42 14.79 -2.27
C ARG A 21 -17.87 14.78 -0.84
N HIS A 22 -18.73 14.66 0.18
CA HIS A 22 -18.31 14.59 1.58
C HIS A 22 -17.75 13.20 1.88
N LEU A 23 -18.39 12.15 1.36
CA LEU A 23 -17.93 10.77 1.50
C LEU A 23 -16.55 10.57 0.86
N LYS A 24 -16.36 11.12 -0.34
CA LYS A 24 -15.07 11.10 -1.06
C LYS A 24 -13.98 11.87 -0.30
N LYS A 25 -14.28 13.10 0.17
CA LYS A 25 -13.30 13.91 0.92
C LYS A 25 -12.86 13.26 2.24
N MET A 26 -13.75 12.50 2.89
CA MET A 26 -13.47 11.85 4.17
C MET A 26 -13.01 10.39 4.01
N ALA A 27 -12.94 9.86 2.78
CA ALA A 27 -12.64 8.46 2.50
C ALA A 27 -13.51 7.47 3.31
N ILE A 28 -14.84 7.62 3.24
CA ILE A 28 -15.80 6.76 3.96
C ILE A 28 -16.88 6.19 3.06
N GLY A 29 -17.50 5.09 3.50
CA GLY A 29 -18.54 4.39 2.74
C GLY A 29 -17.96 3.80 1.45
N PRO A 30 -18.53 4.08 0.26
CA PRO A 30 -18.02 3.52 -1.00
C PRO A 30 -16.65 4.07 -1.42
N PHE A 31 -16.14 5.11 -0.74
CA PHE A 31 -14.81 5.66 -0.96
C PHE A 31 -13.85 5.30 0.17
N SER A 32 -14.16 4.29 0.99
CA SER A 32 -13.25 3.84 2.03
C SER A 32 -11.97 3.31 1.41
N GLN A 33 -10.85 3.70 2.00
CA GLN A 33 -9.53 3.32 1.51
C GLN A 33 -8.88 2.31 2.45
N GLY A 34 -8.14 1.40 1.84
CA GLY A 34 -7.18 0.51 2.50
C GLY A 34 -5.77 0.91 2.12
N CYS A 35 -4.80 0.45 2.91
CA CYS A 35 -3.39 0.63 2.65
C CYS A 35 -2.61 -0.67 2.85
N VAL A 36 -1.64 -0.91 1.99
CA VAL A 36 -0.64 -1.98 2.12
C VAL A 36 0.75 -1.38 1.91
N GLU A 37 1.70 -1.74 2.77
CA GLU A 37 3.11 -1.47 2.58
C GLU A 37 3.89 -2.79 2.46
N LEU A 38 4.67 -2.94 1.39
CA LEU A 38 5.56 -4.06 1.17
C LEU A 38 7.00 -3.61 1.41
N ARG A 39 7.71 -4.34 2.28
CA ARG A 39 9.10 -4.07 2.64
C ARG A 39 9.96 -5.27 2.33
N TYR A 40 11.07 -5.04 1.64
CA TYR A 40 12.02 -6.08 1.31
C TYR A 40 13.40 -5.49 1.02
N GLN A 41 14.42 -6.33 1.11
CA GLN A 41 15.79 -5.98 0.72
C GLN A 41 16.06 -6.51 -0.69
N ALA A 42 16.61 -5.64 -1.54
CA ALA A 42 17.10 -5.97 -2.87
C ALA A 42 18.16 -4.93 -3.30
N ASP A 43 18.77 -5.15 -4.46
CA ASP A 43 19.74 -4.24 -5.06
C ASP A 43 19.10 -2.87 -5.38
N ILE A 44 19.73 -1.79 -4.94
CA ILE A 44 19.26 -0.41 -5.19
C ILE A 44 19.44 -0.01 -6.66
N ASP A 45 20.35 -0.64 -7.39
CA ASP A 45 20.64 -0.30 -8.79
C ASP A 45 19.44 -0.53 -9.73
N GLN A 46 18.43 -1.26 -9.25
CA GLN A 46 17.17 -1.51 -9.98
C GLN A 46 16.00 -0.63 -9.53
N PHE A 47 16.25 0.41 -8.73
CA PHE A 47 15.21 1.30 -8.21
C PHE A 47 14.36 1.92 -9.33
N ASP A 48 15.00 2.52 -10.34
CA ASP A 48 14.29 3.17 -11.45
C ASP A 48 13.45 2.16 -12.25
N ALA A 49 13.96 0.93 -12.45
CA ALA A 49 13.24 -0.13 -13.15
C ALA A 49 11.99 -0.60 -12.37
N LEU A 50 12.09 -0.65 -11.04
CA LEU A 50 10.95 -0.93 -10.17
C LEU A 50 9.94 0.22 -10.21
N ASP A 51 10.38 1.47 -10.08
CA ASP A 51 9.52 2.65 -10.08
C ASP A 51 8.72 2.75 -11.39
N ASP A 52 9.37 2.58 -12.54
CA ASP A 52 8.71 2.53 -13.85
C ASP A 52 7.63 1.44 -13.93
N ALA A 53 7.91 0.24 -13.41
CA ALA A 53 6.97 -0.88 -13.41
C ALA A 53 5.78 -0.64 -12.45
N LEU A 54 6.03 0.00 -11.30
CA LEU A 54 4.99 0.39 -10.35
C LEU A 54 4.11 1.52 -10.90
N ILE A 55 4.69 2.49 -11.62
CA ILE A 55 3.93 3.53 -12.34
C ILE A 55 3.00 2.90 -13.37
N ALA A 56 3.46 1.90 -14.13
CA ALA A 56 2.61 1.18 -15.08
C ALA A 56 1.44 0.48 -14.37
N LEU A 57 1.70 -0.19 -13.26
CA LEU A 57 0.67 -0.83 -12.43
C LEU A 57 -0.33 0.20 -11.88
N GLN A 58 0.16 1.36 -11.40
CA GLN A 58 -0.67 2.46 -10.92
C GLN A 58 -1.63 2.96 -11.99
N VAL A 59 -1.16 3.14 -13.24
CA VAL A 59 -2.02 3.57 -14.35
C VAL A 59 -3.06 2.51 -14.70
N GLU A 60 -2.70 1.23 -14.67
CA GLU A 60 -3.61 0.13 -14.97
C GLU A 60 -4.72 -0.02 -13.92
N GLN A 61 -4.36 0.02 -12.65
CA GLN A 61 -5.26 -0.28 -11.54
C GLN A 61 -5.98 0.96 -10.98
N GLY A 62 -5.46 2.16 -11.25
CA GLY A 62 -5.98 3.41 -10.69
C GLY A 62 -5.73 3.58 -9.19
N TRP A 63 -4.76 2.83 -8.62
CA TRP A 63 -4.33 2.96 -7.23
C TRP A 63 -3.32 4.10 -7.07
N ASP A 64 -3.06 4.50 -5.83
CA ASP A 64 -1.96 5.42 -5.50
C ASP A 64 -0.79 4.59 -4.99
N ILE A 65 0.31 4.55 -5.74
CA ILE A 65 1.49 3.74 -5.45
C ILE A 65 2.69 4.66 -5.22
N PHE A 66 3.39 4.42 -4.12
CA PHE A 66 4.61 5.14 -3.76
C PHE A 66 5.72 4.14 -3.46
N VAL A 67 6.92 4.41 -3.97
CA VAL A 67 8.12 3.64 -3.65
C VAL A 67 9.23 4.54 -3.08
N ALA A 68 9.91 4.03 -2.07
CA ALA A 68 11.09 4.65 -1.49
C ALA A 68 12.15 3.61 -1.13
N TYR A 69 13.40 4.05 -1.03
CA TYR A 69 14.52 3.23 -0.58
C TYR A 69 15.26 3.92 0.56
N PHE A 70 15.30 3.26 1.72
CA PHE A 70 16.06 3.71 2.89
C PHE A 70 16.25 2.53 3.85
N ASN A 71 17.21 2.64 4.77
CA ASN A 71 17.59 1.55 5.69
C ASN A 71 17.87 0.21 4.95
N GLU A 72 18.51 0.30 3.78
CA GLU A 72 18.85 -0.84 2.91
C GLU A 72 17.63 -1.67 2.45
N ARG A 73 16.45 -1.04 2.39
CA ARG A 73 15.19 -1.69 2.04
C ARG A 73 14.36 -0.84 1.10
N TYR A 74 13.62 -1.53 0.24
CA TYR A 74 12.50 -0.97 -0.52
C TYR A 74 11.26 -0.88 0.37
N HIS A 75 10.51 0.19 0.16
CA HIS A 75 9.24 0.49 0.80
C HIS A 75 8.23 0.82 -0.29
N VAL A 76 7.33 -0.09 -0.58
CA VAL A 76 6.26 0.11 -1.58
C VAL A 76 4.93 0.23 -0.86
N ALA A 77 4.37 1.43 -0.83
CA ALA A 77 3.08 1.71 -0.23
C ALA A 77 2.01 1.86 -1.30
N VAL A 78 0.85 1.24 -1.07
CA VAL A 78 -0.30 1.30 -1.98
C VAL A 78 -1.55 1.69 -1.22
N THR A 79 -2.21 2.75 -1.68
CA THR A 79 -3.54 3.14 -1.22
C THR A 79 -4.57 2.85 -2.32
N PHE A 80 -5.65 2.17 -1.94
CA PHE A 80 -6.68 1.71 -2.87
C PHE A 80 -8.07 1.85 -2.24
N ILE A 81 -9.11 1.91 -3.07
CA ILE A 81 -10.51 1.90 -2.61
C ILE A 81 -10.91 0.46 -2.32
N GLU A 82 -11.39 0.19 -1.09
CA GLU A 82 -11.73 -1.17 -0.63
C GLU A 82 -12.91 -1.80 -1.39
N GLY A 83 -13.72 -0.97 -2.06
CA GLY A 83 -14.79 -1.41 -2.95
C GLY A 83 -14.31 -1.88 -4.33
N ASP A 84 -13.11 -1.47 -4.76
CA ASP A 84 -12.58 -1.74 -6.10
C ASP A 84 -11.59 -2.91 -6.10
N ALA A 85 -10.86 -3.10 -5.00
CA ALA A 85 -9.89 -4.19 -4.84
C ALA A 85 -9.89 -4.75 -3.42
N SER A 86 -9.56 -6.04 -3.30
CA SER A 86 -9.26 -6.64 -2.00
C SER A 86 -7.78 -6.43 -1.65
N GLN A 87 -7.48 -6.38 -0.35
CA GLN A 87 -6.11 -6.25 0.14
C GLN A 87 -5.18 -7.33 -0.43
N GLN A 88 -5.65 -8.58 -0.53
CA GLN A 88 -4.84 -9.68 -1.08
C GLN A 88 -4.55 -9.48 -2.57
N ALA A 89 -5.55 -9.02 -3.35
CA ALA A 89 -5.34 -8.74 -4.77
C ALA A 89 -4.28 -7.64 -4.99
N VAL A 90 -4.26 -6.62 -4.13
CA VAL A 90 -3.23 -5.57 -4.15
C VAL A 90 -1.86 -6.14 -3.82
N ILE A 91 -1.75 -6.95 -2.76
CA ILE A 91 -0.49 -7.61 -2.37
C ILE A 91 0.06 -8.46 -3.52
N ASP A 92 -0.79 -9.30 -4.12
CA ASP A 92 -0.40 -10.22 -5.18
C ASP A 92 0.08 -9.47 -6.43
N ALA A 93 -0.59 -8.37 -6.79
CA ALA A 93 -0.22 -7.54 -7.94
C ALA A 93 1.14 -6.86 -7.74
N VAL A 94 1.37 -6.24 -6.58
CA VAL A 94 2.64 -5.56 -6.29
C VAL A 94 3.77 -6.58 -6.15
N GLN A 95 3.52 -7.72 -5.49
CA GLN A 95 4.49 -8.79 -5.42
C GLN A 95 4.86 -9.33 -6.80
N GLY A 96 3.90 -9.44 -7.72
CA GLY A 96 4.17 -9.81 -9.12
C GLY A 96 5.15 -8.85 -9.80
N VAL A 97 4.99 -7.54 -9.61
CA VAL A 97 5.92 -6.52 -10.11
C VAL A 97 7.30 -6.66 -9.46
N ILE A 98 7.35 -6.82 -8.13
CA ILE A 98 8.62 -7.01 -7.41
C ILE A 98 9.36 -8.23 -7.95
N THR A 99 8.67 -9.36 -8.13
CA THR A 99 9.25 -10.60 -8.66
C THR A 99 9.70 -10.45 -10.12
N GLN A 100 8.99 -9.67 -10.93
CA GLN A 100 9.41 -9.40 -12.31
C GLN A 100 10.74 -8.64 -12.38
N VAL A 101 10.95 -7.68 -11.48
CA VAL A 101 12.15 -6.83 -11.48
C VAL A 101 13.30 -7.51 -10.74
N HIS A 102 13.08 -7.93 -9.50
CA HIS A 102 14.12 -8.41 -8.59
C HIS A 102 14.19 -9.94 -8.48
N GLY A 103 13.26 -10.68 -9.09
CA GLY A 103 13.11 -12.12 -8.84
C GLY A 103 12.51 -12.43 -7.47
N ASP A 104 12.68 -13.68 -7.01
CA ASP A 104 12.17 -14.10 -5.72
C ASP A 104 12.93 -13.44 -4.56
N VAL A 105 12.22 -12.62 -3.78
CA VAL A 105 12.76 -11.96 -2.59
C VAL A 105 12.56 -12.83 -1.35
N ALA A 106 13.63 -13.06 -0.58
CA ALA A 106 13.61 -13.97 0.57
C ALA A 106 12.74 -13.47 1.74
N GLU A 107 12.75 -12.17 2.02
CA GLU A 107 12.09 -11.58 3.20
C GLU A 107 11.14 -10.42 2.82
N LEU A 108 10.05 -10.76 2.13
CA LEU A 108 8.94 -9.83 1.90
C LEU A 108 8.07 -9.71 3.15
N LYS A 109 8.07 -8.54 3.78
CA LYS A 109 7.18 -8.16 4.88
C LYS A 109 6.05 -7.31 4.32
N VAL A 110 4.83 -7.58 4.74
CA VAL A 110 3.63 -6.85 4.32
C VAL A 110 2.98 -6.27 5.57
N LEU A 111 2.84 -4.94 5.62
CA LEU A 111 2.04 -4.24 6.60
C LEU A 111 0.72 -3.89 5.92
N ALA A 112 -0.42 -4.24 6.51
CA ALA A 112 -1.70 -3.96 5.86
C ALA A 112 -2.77 -3.51 6.85
N GLY A 113 -3.49 -2.44 6.52
CA GLY A 113 -4.52 -1.87 7.37
C GLY A 113 -5.14 -0.58 6.83
N ASP A 114 -5.46 0.34 7.74
CA ASP A 114 -6.16 1.58 7.42
C ASP A 114 -5.21 2.62 6.79
N ALA A 115 -5.63 3.24 5.67
CA ALA A 115 -4.88 4.33 5.03
C ALA A 115 -4.73 5.58 5.92
N ASN A 116 -5.57 5.73 6.95
CA ASN A 116 -5.48 6.79 7.94
C ASN A 116 -4.52 6.45 9.10
N TYR A 117 -3.83 5.31 9.05
CA TYR A 117 -2.71 5.00 9.94
C TYR A 117 -1.53 5.90 9.56
N GLY A 118 -1.67 7.19 9.84
CA GLY A 118 -0.72 8.26 9.60
C GLY A 118 0.38 8.31 10.66
N ASP A 119 0.88 7.15 11.09
CA ASP A 119 2.03 7.09 11.97
C ASP A 119 3.03 6.05 11.43
N TRP A 120 3.78 6.51 10.44
CA TRP A 120 4.83 5.72 9.82
C TRP A 120 6.04 5.63 10.78
N ASP A 121 6.15 6.50 11.79
CA ASP A 121 7.23 6.46 12.80
C ASP A 121 7.15 5.20 13.67
N ALA A 122 5.95 4.78 14.09
CA ALA A 122 5.79 3.52 14.84
C ALA A 122 6.21 2.26 14.04
N SER A 123 6.30 2.38 12.72
CA SER A 123 6.75 1.29 11.84
C SER A 123 8.28 1.30 11.60
N TYR A 124 8.98 2.36 12.02
CA TYR A 124 10.43 2.52 11.94
C TYR A 124 11.13 2.56 13.30
N ASP A 125 10.38 2.60 14.40
CA ASP A 125 10.93 2.40 15.73
C ASP A 125 11.56 1.01 15.84
N ALA A 126 12.85 1.03 16.18
CA ALA A 126 13.80 -0.06 16.11
C ALA A 126 13.27 -1.40 16.66
N GLN A 127 13.22 -2.40 15.76
CA GLN A 127 13.56 -3.78 16.12
C GLN A 127 15.05 -4.00 15.84
#